data_AF-A0A7J8V4G8-F1
#
_entry.id   AF-A0A7J8V4G8-F1
#
_cell.length_a   1.000
_cell.length_b   1.000
_cell.length_c   1.000
_cell.angle_alpha   90.00
_cell.angle_beta   90.00
_cell.angle_gamma   90.00
#
_symmetry.space_group_name_H-M   'P 1'
#
loop_
_entity.id
_entity.type
_entity.pdbx_description
1 polymer ?
#
loop_
_entity_poly.entity_id
_entity_poly.type
_entity_poly.pdbx_seq_one_letter_code
_entity_poly.pdbx_strand_id
1 'polypeptide(L)'
;MATRNVIVSAAMTEKPWKRYTGGDAKGFVDEMRLVAMKLHTRQQAQEGEMEAKAPEEQRVEEWEPTLDGYLKFLVDIKVVYDTLEQIIERPYFPSLLRDIECMGCGADGEFRNTGLERSEKLAKDLKWFEEKGYGVPEASSPGVAYAKYLKQLSEKDPQAFICHFYNIYFANTAGGRIIAKKVAEKILDSRELEFYKWDGELSQLLQNVRDKLNKVAENWSREEKNRCLGETEISFKFYREI
;
A
#
# COMPACT_ATOMS: atom_id res chain seq x y z
N MET A 1 33.40 -33.38 26.62
CA MET A 1 33.09 -32.72 25.33
C MET A 1 31.71 -32.09 25.46
N ALA A 2 31.65 -30.77 25.65
CA ALA A 2 30.38 -30.04 25.72
C ALA A 2 30.19 -29.29 24.39
N THR A 3 29.19 -29.69 23.62
CA THR A 3 28.82 -29.07 22.35
C THR A 3 28.11 -27.74 22.63
N ARG A 4 28.75 -26.64 22.24
CA ARG A 4 28.18 -25.29 22.22
C ARG A 4 27.08 -25.22 21.16
N ASN A 5 25.84 -24.96 21.57
CA ASN A 5 24.78 -24.53 20.67
C ASN A 5 25.09 -23.11 20.18
N VAL A 6 25.41 -22.99 18.90
CA VAL A 6 25.53 -21.70 18.22
C VAL A 6 24.13 -21.29 17.77
N ILE A 7 23.54 -20.30 18.44
CA ILE A 7 22.35 -19.60 17.97
C ILE A 7 22.80 -18.71 16.82
N VAL A 8 22.45 -19.08 15.59
CA VAL A 8 22.67 -18.25 14.41
C VAL A 8 21.56 -17.21 14.37
N SER A 9 21.85 -16.01 14.85
CA SER A 9 21.03 -14.82 14.60
C SER A 9 21.18 -14.43 13.13
N ALA A 10 20.18 -14.75 12.32
CA ALA A 10 20.09 -14.29 10.94
C ALA A 10 19.65 -12.81 10.94
N ALA A 11 20.60 -11.91 11.15
CA ALA A 11 20.39 -10.49 10.86
C ALA A 11 20.25 -10.34 9.34
N MET A 12 19.00 -10.26 8.85
CA MET A 12 18.73 -9.85 7.47
C MET A 12 19.11 -8.38 7.35
N THR A 13 20.29 -8.12 6.79
CA THR A 13 20.69 -6.78 6.38
C THR A 13 19.85 -6.39 5.17
N GLU A 14 18.78 -5.63 5.40
CA GLU A 14 18.03 -5.01 4.31
C GLU A 14 18.98 -4.15 3.48
N LYS A 15 19.13 -4.48 2.20
CA LYS A 15 19.88 -3.63 1.27
C LYS A 15 19.16 -2.29 1.15
N PRO A 16 19.87 -1.16 1.24
CA PRO A 16 19.26 0.14 1.03
C PRO A 16 18.64 0.19 -0.37
N TRP A 17 17.40 0.63 -0.46
CA TRP A 17 16.71 0.88 -1.71
C TRP A 17 17.59 1.79 -2.57
N LYS A 18 17.98 1.35 -3.77
CA LYS A 18 18.86 2.13 -4.66
C LYS A 18 18.22 3.48 -4.95
N ARG A 19 18.96 4.56 -4.71
CA ARG A 19 18.64 5.93 -5.16
C ARG A 19 18.33 5.90 -6.66
N TYR A 20 17.10 6.22 -7.03
CA TYR A 20 16.79 6.67 -8.39
C TYR A 20 17.10 8.16 -8.46
N THR A 21 18.31 8.50 -8.87
CA THR A 21 18.68 9.89 -9.19
C THR A 21 17.95 10.26 -10.48
N GLY A 22 17.11 11.30 -10.43
CA GLY A 22 16.26 11.79 -11.52
C GLY A 22 16.85 11.58 -12.91
N GLY A 23 16.32 10.57 -13.60
CA GLY A 23 16.39 10.39 -15.03
C GLY A 23 14.96 10.33 -15.56
N ASP A 24 14.79 10.51 -16.86
CA ASP A 24 13.50 10.43 -17.55
C ASP A 24 12.69 9.22 -17.03
N ALA A 25 11.42 9.44 -16.68
CA ALA A 25 10.54 8.40 -16.17
C ALA A 25 10.55 7.21 -17.15
N LYS A 26 10.95 6.03 -16.68
CA LYS A 26 11.13 4.84 -17.55
C LYS A 26 9.84 4.07 -17.79
N GLY A 27 8.73 4.56 -17.25
CA GLY A 27 7.39 4.02 -17.38
C GLY A 27 6.38 4.86 -16.60
N PHE A 28 5.10 4.55 -16.78
CA PHE A 28 4.03 5.29 -16.11
C PHE A 28 4.06 5.15 -14.59
N VAL A 29 4.56 4.02 -14.05
CA VAL A 29 4.77 3.86 -12.61
C VAL A 29 5.77 4.88 -12.05
N ASP A 30 6.81 5.24 -12.80
CA ASP A 30 7.75 6.28 -12.37
C ASP A 30 7.07 7.64 -12.32
N GLU A 31 6.15 7.94 -13.25
CA GLU A 31 5.31 9.15 -13.18
C GLU A 31 4.44 9.16 -11.92
N MET A 32 3.76 8.04 -11.61
CA MET A 32 2.95 7.91 -10.39
C MET A 32 3.81 8.10 -9.13
N ARG A 33 5.02 7.52 -9.09
CA ARG A 33 5.97 7.71 -7.98
C ARG A 33 6.35 9.18 -7.85
N LEU A 34 6.69 9.86 -8.94
CA LEU A 34 7.10 11.26 -8.91
C LEU A 34 5.98 12.15 -8.34
N VAL A 35 4.73 11.95 -8.75
CA VAL A 35 3.59 12.69 -8.19
C VAL A 35 3.39 12.37 -6.71
N ALA A 36 3.41 11.09 -6.33
CA ALA A 36 3.25 10.68 -4.94
C ALA A 36 4.34 11.25 -4.03
N MET A 37 5.61 11.29 -4.48
CA MET A 37 6.71 11.81 -3.67
C MET A 37 6.56 13.29 -3.36
N LYS A 38 6.09 14.11 -4.31
CA LYS A 38 5.84 15.54 -4.06
C LYS A 38 4.81 15.80 -2.96
N LEU A 39 3.85 14.89 -2.78
CA LEU A 39 2.79 15.01 -1.78
C LEU A 39 3.21 14.57 -0.37
N HIS A 40 4.39 13.96 -0.21
CA HIS A 40 4.95 13.68 1.11
C HIS A 40 5.53 14.96 1.73
N THR A 41 5.57 15.01 3.06
CA THR A 41 6.31 16.08 3.73
C THR A 41 7.82 15.85 3.65
N ARG A 42 8.59 16.94 3.72
CA ARG A 42 10.05 16.89 3.84
C ARG A 42 10.54 16.09 5.06
N GLN A 43 9.68 15.97 6.07
CA GLN A 43 9.97 15.24 7.30
C GLN A 43 9.76 13.73 7.15
N GLN A 44 8.85 13.30 6.27
CA GLN A 44 8.52 11.90 6.04
C GLN A 44 9.32 11.27 4.89
N ALA A 45 9.67 12.05 3.86
CA ALA A 45 10.43 11.57 2.72
C ALA A 45 11.45 12.62 2.22
N GLN A 46 12.63 12.15 1.81
CA GLN A 46 13.69 13.02 1.27
C GLN A 46 13.25 13.80 0.02
N GLU A 47 12.39 13.19 -0.81
CA GLU A 47 11.83 13.80 -2.03
C GLU A 47 10.51 14.55 -1.78
N GLY A 48 10.08 14.66 -0.51
CA GLY A 48 8.87 15.36 -0.12
C GLY A 48 8.96 16.87 -0.37
N GLU A 49 7.88 17.47 -0.85
CA GLU A 49 7.79 18.91 -1.11
C GLU A 49 6.82 19.63 -0.17
N MET A 50 6.00 18.89 0.58
CA MET A 50 5.01 19.45 1.50
C MET A 50 5.63 19.83 2.86
N GLU A 51 5.00 20.78 3.52
CA GLU A 51 5.24 21.10 4.93
C GLU A 51 4.26 20.32 5.82
N ALA A 52 4.73 19.86 6.98
CA ALA A 52 3.90 19.17 7.95
C ALA A 52 2.91 20.13 8.60
N LYS A 53 1.62 19.80 8.55
CA LYS A 53 0.52 20.60 9.10
C LYS A 53 -0.15 19.95 10.30
N ALA A 54 0.12 18.67 10.52
CA ALA A 54 -0.48 17.88 11.60
C ALA A 54 0.55 16.89 12.20
N PRO A 55 0.34 16.39 13.43
CA PRO A 55 1.29 15.47 14.09
C PRO A 55 1.61 14.22 13.26
N GLU A 56 0.62 13.64 12.59
CA GLU A 56 0.76 12.49 11.68
C GLU A 56 1.52 12.81 10.38
N GLU A 57 1.82 14.08 10.10
CA GLU A 57 2.63 14.50 8.97
C GLU A 57 4.09 14.80 9.38
N GLN A 58 4.39 14.73 10.68
CA GLN A 58 5.73 14.91 11.24
C GLN A 58 6.57 13.62 11.13
N ARG A 59 7.81 13.69 11.59
CA ARG A 59 8.70 12.52 11.71
C ARG A 59 8.06 11.46 12.59
N VAL A 60 8.12 10.20 12.15
CA VAL A 60 7.50 9.06 12.84
C VAL A 60 8.05 8.89 14.27
N GLU A 61 9.30 9.29 14.52
CA GLU A 61 9.91 9.27 15.85
C GLU A 61 9.18 10.17 16.87
N GLU A 62 8.54 11.23 16.39
CA GLU A 62 7.82 12.23 17.20
C GLU A 62 6.38 11.80 17.50
N TRP A 63 5.91 10.71 16.88
CA TRP A 63 4.55 10.23 17.09
C TRP A 63 4.39 9.58 18.46
N GLU A 64 3.25 9.80 19.09
CA GLU A 64 2.82 9.13 20.32
C GLU A 64 1.60 8.24 20.02
N PRO A 65 1.81 7.08 19.37
CA PRO A 65 0.73 6.19 19.00
C PRO A 65 0.07 5.58 20.23
N THR A 66 -1.21 5.29 20.13
CA THR A 66 -1.97 4.52 21.13
C THR A 66 -2.44 3.22 20.53
N LEU A 67 -2.63 2.21 21.37
CA LEU A 67 -3.15 0.93 20.93
C LEU A 67 -4.55 1.06 20.29
N ASP A 68 -5.43 1.84 20.92
CA ASP A 68 -6.79 2.10 20.42
C ASP A 68 -6.77 2.81 19.06
N GLY A 69 -5.89 3.80 18.90
CA GLY A 69 -5.71 4.48 17.62
C GLY A 69 -5.19 3.54 16.54
N TYR A 70 -4.22 2.69 16.88
CA TYR A 70 -3.65 1.74 15.94
C TYR A 70 -4.63 0.63 15.54
N LEU A 71 -5.47 0.15 16.47
CA LEU A 71 -6.54 -0.80 16.15
C LEU A 71 -7.57 -0.20 15.19
N LYS A 72 -7.95 1.08 15.38
CA LYS A 72 -8.84 1.78 14.43
C LYS A 72 -8.21 1.84 13.04
N PHE A 73 -6.94 2.23 12.95
CA PHE A 73 -6.18 2.24 11.69
C PHE A 73 -6.20 0.85 11.01
N LEU A 74 -5.90 -0.22 11.75
CA LEU A 74 -5.86 -1.59 11.20
C LEU A 74 -7.22 -2.05 10.69
N VAL A 75 -8.31 -1.71 11.38
CA VAL A 75 -9.67 -2.05 10.94
C VAL A 75 -10.05 -1.25 9.68
N ASP A 76 -9.78 0.05 9.66
CA ASP A 76 -10.11 0.91 8.52
C ASP A 76 -9.34 0.51 7.27
N ILE A 77 -8.02 0.31 7.40
CA ILE A 77 -7.20 -0.10 6.27
C ILE A 77 -7.56 -1.51 5.80
N LYS A 78 -8.02 -2.40 6.69
CA LYS A 78 -8.55 -3.71 6.29
C LYS A 78 -9.78 -3.58 5.40
N VAL A 79 -10.74 -2.70 5.72
CA VAL A 79 -11.91 -2.49 4.86
C VAL A 79 -11.51 -1.97 3.48
N VAL A 80 -10.46 -1.14 3.40
CA VAL A 80 -9.89 -0.67 2.14
C VAL A 80 -9.27 -1.83 1.34
N TYR A 81 -8.42 -2.65 1.94
CA TYR A 81 -7.82 -3.81 1.27
C TYR A 81 -8.84 -4.88 0.88
N ASP A 82 -9.78 -5.21 1.76
CA ASP A 82 -10.90 -6.12 1.47
C ASP A 82 -11.65 -5.63 0.23
N THR A 83 -11.87 -4.32 0.13
CA THR A 83 -12.57 -3.71 -0.99
C THR A 83 -11.76 -3.77 -2.28
N LEU A 84 -10.47 -3.42 -2.26
CA LEU A 84 -9.59 -3.55 -3.42
C LEU A 84 -9.55 -4.98 -3.95
N GLU A 85 -9.32 -5.94 -3.05
CA GLU A 85 -9.19 -7.34 -3.40
C GLU A 85 -10.51 -7.90 -3.94
N GLN A 86 -11.65 -7.59 -3.30
CA GLN A 86 -12.97 -7.96 -3.81
C GLN A 86 -13.26 -7.38 -5.20
N ILE A 87 -12.85 -6.14 -5.44
CA ILE A 87 -13.04 -5.47 -6.72
C ILE A 87 -12.23 -6.18 -7.82
N ILE A 88 -10.96 -6.50 -7.55
CA ILE A 88 -10.04 -7.18 -8.49
C ILE A 88 -10.48 -8.62 -8.77
N GLU A 89 -11.06 -9.30 -7.79
CA GLU A 89 -11.64 -10.65 -7.96
C GLU A 89 -12.91 -10.68 -8.82
N ARG A 90 -13.54 -9.53 -9.12
CA ARG A 90 -14.75 -9.51 -9.96
C ARG A 90 -14.42 -9.99 -11.38
N PRO A 91 -15.21 -10.92 -11.95
CA PRO A 91 -14.99 -11.43 -13.31
C PRO A 91 -15.15 -10.35 -14.41
N TYR A 92 -15.76 -9.21 -14.07
CA TYR A 92 -15.99 -8.08 -14.98
C TYR A 92 -15.31 -6.79 -14.52
N PHE A 93 -14.26 -6.89 -13.67
CA PHE A 93 -13.42 -5.74 -13.34
C PHE A 93 -12.95 -5.08 -14.65
N PRO A 94 -13.14 -3.75 -14.82
CA PRO A 94 -13.92 -3.21 -15.93
C PRO A 94 -13.54 -3.73 -17.30
N SER A 95 -14.59 -4.04 -18.07
CA SER A 95 -14.59 -4.17 -19.53
C SER A 95 -13.95 -2.99 -20.29
N LEU A 96 -13.47 -1.95 -19.63
CA LEU A 96 -12.63 -0.89 -20.20
C LEU A 96 -11.15 -1.29 -20.34
N LEU A 97 -10.68 -2.34 -19.65
CA LEU A 97 -9.39 -2.97 -19.95
C LEU A 97 -9.51 -4.04 -21.05
N ARG A 98 -10.73 -4.34 -21.54
CA ARG A 98 -10.96 -5.34 -22.61
C ARG A 98 -10.63 -4.85 -24.01
N ASP A 99 -10.59 -3.54 -24.27
CA ASP A 99 -10.15 -3.02 -25.57
C ASP A 99 -8.63 -3.18 -25.77
N ILE A 100 -7.94 -3.72 -24.76
CA ILE A 100 -6.64 -4.36 -24.91
C ILE A 100 -6.90 -5.71 -25.60
N GLU A 101 -6.99 -5.71 -26.93
CA GLU A 101 -6.77 -6.90 -27.76
C GLU A 101 -5.31 -7.39 -27.59
N CYS A 102 -4.91 -7.80 -26.38
CA CYS A 102 -3.78 -8.70 -26.24
C CYS A 102 -4.30 -10.10 -26.60
N MET A 103 -4.28 -10.45 -27.89
CA MET A 103 -4.42 -11.84 -28.31
C MET A 103 -3.34 -12.68 -27.63
N GLY A 104 -3.73 -13.41 -26.57
CA GLY A 104 -2.85 -14.28 -25.78
C GLY A 104 -2.72 -13.92 -24.30
N CYS A 105 -3.20 -12.74 -23.87
CA CYS A 105 -3.35 -12.40 -22.46
C CYS A 105 -4.81 -12.66 -22.07
N GLY A 106 -5.10 -13.67 -21.25
CA GLY A 106 -6.43 -13.78 -20.66
C GLY A 106 -6.76 -12.49 -19.92
N ALA A 107 -7.83 -11.80 -20.31
CA ALA A 107 -8.22 -10.47 -19.84
C ALA A 107 -8.68 -10.44 -18.35
N ASP A 108 -8.42 -11.49 -17.58
CA ASP A 108 -9.17 -11.79 -16.35
C ASP A 108 -8.33 -11.76 -15.06
N GLY A 109 -7.08 -11.25 -15.05
CA GLY A 109 -6.29 -11.39 -13.80
C GLY A 109 -4.92 -10.74 -13.66
N GLU A 110 -4.59 -9.63 -14.34
CA GLU A 110 -3.25 -9.05 -14.19
C GLU A 110 -2.94 -8.65 -12.73
N PHE A 111 -3.92 -8.16 -11.98
CA PHE A 111 -3.73 -7.73 -10.58
C PHE A 111 -4.22 -8.73 -9.52
N ARG A 112 -4.63 -9.95 -9.91
CA ARG A 112 -4.95 -11.01 -8.95
C ARG A 112 -3.69 -11.74 -8.51
N ASN A 113 -3.69 -12.25 -7.28
CA ASN A 113 -2.63 -13.10 -6.74
C ASN A 113 -1.24 -12.51 -6.94
N THR A 114 -1.10 -11.22 -6.65
CA THR A 114 0.16 -10.47 -6.78
C THR A 114 1.16 -10.80 -5.69
N GLY A 115 0.68 -11.38 -4.58
CA GLY A 115 1.42 -11.55 -3.34
C GLY A 115 1.44 -10.29 -2.47
N LEU A 116 0.87 -9.18 -2.94
CA LEU A 116 0.77 -7.94 -2.17
C LEU A 116 -0.52 -7.85 -1.34
N GLU A 117 -1.50 -8.73 -1.56
CA GLU A 117 -2.78 -8.80 -0.84
C GLU A 117 -2.59 -8.81 0.68
N ARG A 118 -3.39 -8.03 1.41
CA ARG A 118 -3.22 -7.75 2.84
C ARG A 118 -4.41 -8.16 3.69
N SER A 119 -5.59 -8.38 3.11
CA SER A 119 -6.83 -8.69 3.87
C SER A 119 -6.67 -9.86 4.84
N GLU A 120 -6.07 -10.96 4.38
CA GLU A 120 -5.86 -12.16 5.20
C GLU A 120 -4.86 -11.90 6.34
N LYS A 121 -3.78 -11.17 6.04
CA LYS A 121 -2.74 -10.83 7.03
C LYS A 121 -3.31 -9.90 8.11
N LEU A 122 -4.09 -8.90 7.72
CA LEU A 122 -4.82 -8.01 8.64
C LEU A 122 -5.85 -8.78 9.49
N ALA A 123 -6.58 -9.74 8.91
CA ALA A 123 -7.50 -10.59 9.67
C ALA A 123 -6.78 -11.40 10.76
N LYS A 124 -5.59 -11.92 10.47
CA LYS A 124 -4.75 -12.63 11.45
C LYS A 124 -4.29 -11.72 12.58
N ASP A 125 -3.89 -10.49 12.26
CA ASP A 125 -3.44 -9.53 13.27
C ASP A 125 -4.58 -9.06 14.17
N LEU A 126 -5.75 -8.73 13.60
CA LEU A 126 -6.92 -8.34 14.39
C LEU A 126 -7.37 -9.47 15.32
N LYS A 127 -7.41 -10.71 14.83
CA LYS A 127 -7.71 -11.88 15.66
C LYS A 127 -6.70 -12.05 16.80
N TRP A 128 -5.41 -11.80 16.54
CA TRP A 128 -4.39 -11.84 17.58
C TRP A 128 -4.63 -10.78 18.67
N PHE A 129 -5.09 -9.57 18.31
CA PHE A 129 -5.48 -8.56 19.29
C PHE A 129 -6.70 -8.99 20.13
N GLU A 130 -7.72 -9.60 19.50
CA GLU A 130 -8.89 -10.15 20.21
C GLU A 130 -8.47 -11.23 21.22
N GLU A 131 -7.60 -12.15 20.81
CA GLU A 131 -7.06 -13.22 21.67
C GLU A 131 -6.24 -12.67 22.86
N LYS A 132 -5.73 -11.45 22.74
CA LYS A 132 -5.05 -10.72 23.83
C LYS A 132 -6.00 -9.94 24.74
N GLY A 133 -7.30 -9.96 24.45
CA GLY A 133 -8.34 -9.30 25.24
C GLY A 133 -8.59 -7.84 24.83
N TYR A 134 -8.07 -7.39 23.69
CA TYR A 134 -8.38 -6.07 23.16
C TYR A 134 -9.69 -6.09 22.39
N GLY A 135 -10.51 -5.05 22.59
CA GLY A 135 -11.73 -4.86 21.79
C GLY A 135 -11.37 -4.35 20.39
N VAL A 136 -11.64 -5.15 19.35
CA VAL A 136 -11.52 -4.69 17.97
C VAL A 136 -12.73 -3.80 17.64
N PRO A 137 -12.52 -2.52 17.27
CA PRO A 137 -13.61 -1.61 16.97
C PRO A 137 -14.25 -1.95 15.62
N GLU A 138 -15.44 -1.40 15.37
CA GLU A 138 -15.96 -1.33 14.01
C GLU A 138 -15.17 -0.32 13.17
N ALA A 139 -15.23 -0.49 11.84
CA ALA A 139 -14.61 0.44 10.91
C ALA A 139 -15.22 1.83 11.04
N SER A 140 -14.36 2.83 11.05
CA SER A 140 -14.71 4.22 11.19
C SER A 140 -15.13 4.84 9.85
N SER A 141 -15.63 6.08 9.90
CA SER A 141 -16.14 6.78 8.72
C SER A 141 -15.09 6.94 7.61
N PRO A 142 -13.82 7.33 7.90
CA PRO A 142 -12.72 7.33 6.92
C PRO A 142 -12.56 6.03 6.11
N GLY A 143 -12.38 4.88 6.78
CA GLY A 143 -12.20 3.59 6.09
C GLY A 143 -13.38 3.22 5.21
N VAL A 144 -14.61 3.41 5.73
CA VAL A 144 -15.85 3.14 4.98
C VAL A 144 -16.01 4.10 3.78
N ALA A 145 -15.70 5.38 3.96
CA ALA A 145 -15.77 6.39 2.91
C ALA A 145 -14.79 6.07 1.78
N TYR A 146 -13.56 5.68 2.12
CA TYR A 146 -12.57 5.33 1.12
C TYR A 146 -12.96 4.07 0.36
N ALA A 147 -13.40 3.01 1.05
CA ALA A 147 -13.91 1.80 0.40
C ALA A 147 -15.08 2.09 -0.55
N LYS A 148 -16.02 2.97 -0.16
CA LYS A 148 -17.11 3.40 -1.03
C LYS A 148 -16.58 4.14 -2.26
N TYR A 149 -15.61 5.02 -2.10
CA TYR A 149 -14.98 5.75 -3.19
C TYR A 149 -14.31 4.82 -4.20
N LEU A 150 -13.53 3.84 -3.72
CA LEU A 150 -12.88 2.83 -4.55
C LEU A 150 -13.88 2.01 -5.37
N LYS A 151 -15.01 1.61 -4.77
CA LYS A 151 -16.09 0.92 -5.49
C LYS A 151 -16.64 1.80 -6.63
N GLN A 152 -16.88 3.09 -6.36
CA GLN A 152 -17.38 4.01 -7.38
C GLN A 152 -16.38 4.22 -8.52
N LEU A 153 -15.09 4.42 -8.20
CA LEU A 153 -14.04 4.55 -9.21
C LEU A 153 -13.92 3.28 -10.04
N SER A 154 -13.96 2.11 -9.40
CA SER A 154 -13.87 0.82 -10.11
C SER A 154 -14.95 0.63 -11.17
N GLU A 155 -16.09 1.32 -11.08
CA GLU A 155 -17.17 1.22 -12.06
C GLU A 155 -17.15 2.34 -13.11
N LYS A 156 -16.61 3.51 -12.76
CA LYS A 156 -16.73 4.74 -13.56
C LYS A 156 -15.43 5.19 -14.23
N ASP A 157 -14.31 4.97 -13.56
CA ASP A 157 -13.00 5.43 -14.00
C ASP A 157 -11.92 4.43 -13.55
N PRO A 158 -11.63 3.41 -14.38
CA PRO A 158 -10.66 2.38 -14.06
C PRO A 158 -9.23 2.94 -13.95
N GLN A 159 -8.88 3.97 -14.71
CA GLN A 159 -7.57 4.60 -14.65
C GLN A 159 -7.36 5.30 -13.30
N ALA A 160 -8.38 6.04 -12.84
CA ALA A 160 -8.43 6.60 -11.49
C ALA A 160 -8.28 5.51 -10.41
N PHE A 161 -9.03 4.40 -10.53
CA PHE A 161 -8.91 3.28 -9.60
C PHE A 161 -7.48 2.72 -9.54
N ILE A 162 -6.79 2.56 -10.68
CA ILE A 162 -5.41 2.07 -10.72
C ILE A 162 -4.44 3.00 -9.97
N CYS A 163 -4.67 4.31 -9.96
CA CYS A 163 -3.89 5.24 -9.14
C CYS A 163 -3.97 4.88 -7.65
N HIS A 164 -5.19 4.62 -7.17
CA HIS A 164 -5.40 4.24 -5.77
C HIS A 164 -4.80 2.87 -5.46
N PHE A 165 -4.99 1.88 -6.35
CA PHE A 165 -4.34 0.57 -6.21
C PHE A 165 -2.83 0.71 -6.03
N TYR A 166 -2.18 1.49 -6.90
CA TYR A 166 -0.75 1.75 -6.81
C TYR A 166 -0.39 2.41 -5.47
N ASN A 167 -1.01 3.54 -5.14
CA ASN A 167 -0.65 4.27 -3.93
C ASN A 167 -0.89 3.45 -2.65
N ILE A 168 -1.98 2.68 -2.58
CA ILE A 168 -2.32 1.85 -1.41
C ILE A 168 -1.28 0.77 -1.16
N TYR A 169 -0.99 -0.06 -2.17
CA TYR A 169 -0.02 -1.15 -2.00
C TYR A 169 1.41 -0.64 -1.85
N PHE A 170 1.83 0.33 -2.67
CA PHE A 170 3.22 0.80 -2.66
C PHE A 170 3.54 1.64 -1.42
N ALA A 171 2.61 2.44 -0.90
CA ALA A 171 2.83 3.17 0.36
C ALA A 171 3.08 2.20 1.53
N ASN A 172 2.29 1.12 1.64
CA ASN A 172 2.44 0.14 2.71
C ASN A 172 3.81 -0.56 2.68
N THR A 173 4.30 -0.89 1.48
CA THR A 173 5.56 -1.63 1.29
C THR A 173 6.81 -0.76 1.45
N ALA A 174 6.65 0.57 1.46
CA ALA A 174 7.72 1.54 1.66
C ALA A 174 7.61 2.20 3.04
N GLY A 175 7.00 3.39 3.13
CA GLY A 175 6.86 4.14 4.37
C GLY A 175 6.08 3.39 5.45
N GLY A 176 5.07 2.61 5.04
CA GLY A 176 4.25 1.82 5.97
C GLY A 176 5.06 0.86 6.84
N ARG A 177 6.11 0.21 6.30
CA ARG A 177 6.99 -0.68 7.07
C ARG A 177 7.81 0.07 8.12
N ILE A 178 8.27 1.27 7.79
CA ILE A 178 9.04 2.12 8.71
C ILE A 178 8.12 2.58 9.86
N ILE A 179 6.92 3.04 9.53
CA ILE A 179 5.89 3.44 10.49
C ILE A 179 5.55 2.26 11.41
N ALA A 180 5.25 1.11 10.83
CA ALA A 180 4.90 -0.10 11.57
C ALA A 180 5.95 -0.50 12.60
N LYS A 181 7.22 -0.48 12.21
CA LYS A 181 8.32 -0.80 13.12
C LYS A 181 8.37 0.17 14.30
N LYS A 182 8.22 1.47 14.06
CA LYS A 182 8.21 2.50 15.10
C LYS A 182 7.00 2.42 16.03
N VAL A 183 5.82 2.16 15.47
CA VAL A 183 4.62 1.92 16.26
C VAL A 183 4.79 0.67 17.11
N ALA A 184 5.30 -0.42 16.55
CA ALA A 184 5.53 -1.66 17.30
C ALA A 184 6.56 -1.50 18.42
N GLU A 185 7.65 -0.75 18.19
CA GLU A 185 8.64 -0.39 19.22
C GLU A 185 8.00 0.32 20.42
N LYS A 186 7.00 1.19 20.18
CA LYS A 186 6.34 1.99 21.22
C LYS A 186 5.20 1.27 21.94
N ILE A 187 4.36 0.51 21.22
CA ILE A 187 3.09 0.00 21.76
C ILE A 187 2.85 -1.50 21.60
N LEU A 188 3.75 -2.26 20.96
CA LEU A 188 3.57 -3.71 20.71
C LEU A 188 4.78 -4.57 21.11
N ASP A 189 5.64 -4.11 22.02
CA ASP A 189 6.86 -4.83 22.43
C ASP A 189 7.73 -5.27 21.23
N SER A 190 7.83 -4.41 20.22
CA SER A 190 8.54 -4.68 18.96
C SER A 190 8.02 -5.87 18.15
N ARG A 191 6.77 -6.31 18.38
CA ARG A 191 6.13 -7.36 17.58
C ARG A 191 5.93 -6.90 16.14
N GLU A 192 6.43 -7.69 15.21
CA GLU A 192 6.11 -7.55 13.79
C GLU A 192 4.79 -8.25 13.46
N LEU A 193 3.79 -7.45 13.05
CA LEU A 193 2.48 -7.91 12.60
C LEU A 193 2.55 -8.57 11.21
N GLU A 194 1.63 -9.48 10.94
CA GLU A 194 1.52 -10.20 9.67
C GLU A 194 1.25 -9.25 8.49
N PHE A 195 0.56 -8.14 8.73
CA PHE A 195 0.26 -7.09 7.75
C PHE A 195 1.52 -6.58 7.03
N TYR A 196 2.67 -6.59 7.71
CA TYR A 196 3.97 -6.14 7.19
C TYR A 196 4.92 -7.27 6.83
N LYS A 197 4.40 -8.50 6.68
CA LYS A 197 5.15 -9.67 6.21
C LYS A 197 4.61 -10.14 4.87
N TRP A 198 5.52 -10.54 3.98
CA TRP A 198 5.18 -11.03 2.64
C TRP A 198 5.73 -12.44 2.44
N ASP A 199 4.94 -13.26 1.75
CA ASP A 199 5.35 -14.60 1.36
C ASP A 199 6.14 -14.47 0.05
N GLY A 200 7.48 -14.47 0.17
CA GLY A 200 8.40 -14.29 -0.94
C GLY A 200 9.26 -13.03 -0.84
N GLU A 201 10.06 -12.78 -1.88
CA GLU A 201 10.97 -11.64 -1.91
C GLU A 201 10.21 -10.37 -2.36
N LEU A 202 10.06 -9.42 -1.44
CA LEU A 202 9.22 -8.23 -1.65
C LEU A 202 9.66 -7.40 -2.86
N SER A 203 10.96 -7.29 -3.15
CA SER A 203 11.43 -6.50 -4.29
C SER A 203 10.97 -7.08 -5.62
N GLN A 204 10.94 -8.41 -5.74
CA GLN A 204 10.41 -9.13 -6.89
C GLN A 204 8.89 -9.00 -7.00
N LEU A 205 8.16 -9.15 -5.90
CA LEU A 205 6.69 -8.94 -5.89
C LEU A 205 6.33 -7.54 -6.39
N LEU A 206 7.03 -6.52 -5.86
CA LEU A 206 6.84 -5.14 -6.28
C LEU A 206 7.20 -4.94 -7.75
N GLN A 207 8.34 -5.47 -8.21
CA GLN A 207 8.75 -5.32 -9.60
C GLN A 207 7.73 -5.95 -10.56
N ASN A 208 7.21 -7.13 -10.25
CA ASN A 208 6.17 -7.78 -11.05
C ASN A 208 4.92 -6.91 -11.17
N VAL A 209 4.49 -6.27 -10.08
CA VAL A 209 3.33 -5.36 -10.11
C VAL A 209 3.65 -4.07 -10.88
N ARG A 210 4.86 -3.52 -10.78
CA ARG A 210 5.29 -2.36 -11.60
C ARG A 210 5.21 -2.67 -13.09
N ASP A 211 5.72 -3.83 -13.51
CA ASP A 211 5.73 -4.23 -14.91
C ASP A 211 4.30 -4.38 -15.46
N LYS A 212 3.38 -4.97 -14.66
CA LYS A 212 1.96 -5.05 -14.99
C LYS A 212 1.29 -3.67 -15.09
N LEU A 213 1.53 -2.79 -14.13
CA LEU A 213 1.01 -1.41 -14.17
C LEU A 213 1.50 -0.64 -15.40
N ASN A 214 2.79 -0.76 -15.74
CA ASN A 214 3.35 -0.14 -16.94
C ASN A 214 2.69 -0.69 -18.20
N LYS A 215 2.59 -2.02 -18.32
CA LYS A 215 1.95 -2.69 -19.46
C LYS A 215 0.50 -2.25 -19.65
N VAL A 216 -0.29 -2.18 -18.57
CA VAL A 216 -1.68 -1.69 -18.63
C VAL A 216 -1.72 -0.24 -19.12
N ALA A 217 -0.79 0.60 -18.66
CA ALA A 217 -0.73 2.01 -19.02
C ALA A 217 -0.08 2.29 -20.39
N GLU A 218 0.51 1.32 -21.07
CA GLU A 218 1.08 1.50 -22.42
C GLU A 218 0.00 1.90 -23.43
N ASN A 219 -1.21 1.34 -23.29
CA ASN A 219 -2.34 1.61 -24.19
C ASN A 219 -3.15 2.85 -23.78
N TRP A 220 -2.80 3.52 -22.68
CA TRP A 220 -3.54 4.69 -22.22
C TRP A 220 -3.15 5.94 -22.98
N SER A 221 -4.15 6.75 -23.31
CA SER A 221 -3.95 8.13 -23.79
C SER A 221 -3.25 8.98 -22.72
N ARG A 222 -2.72 10.14 -23.12
CA ARG A 222 -2.12 11.07 -22.14
C ARG A 222 -3.16 11.60 -21.16
N GLU A 223 -4.40 11.83 -21.62
CA GLU A 223 -5.52 12.25 -20.79
C GLU A 223 -5.89 11.18 -19.76
N GLU A 224 -5.90 9.90 -20.15
CA GLU A 224 -6.10 8.76 -19.24
C GLU A 224 -5.02 8.66 -18.16
N LYS A 225 -3.75 8.78 -18.57
CA LYS A 225 -2.62 8.86 -17.63
C LYS A 225 -2.76 10.03 -16.68
N ASN A 226 -3.13 11.20 -17.18
CA ASN A 226 -3.34 12.40 -16.36
C ASN A 226 -4.51 12.25 -15.38
N ARG A 227 -5.61 11.57 -15.77
CA ARG A 227 -6.71 11.26 -14.85
C ARG A 227 -6.23 10.39 -13.69
N CYS A 228 -5.49 9.33 -13.98
CA CYS A 228 -4.85 8.50 -12.97
C CYS A 228 -3.95 9.36 -12.04
N LEU A 229 -3.01 10.14 -12.59
CA LEU A 229 -2.13 10.99 -11.78
C LEU A 229 -2.89 12.00 -10.90
N GLY A 230 -4.01 12.54 -11.39
CA GLY A 230 -4.88 13.48 -10.67
C GLY A 230 -5.51 12.91 -9.39
N GLU A 231 -5.73 11.60 -9.32
CA GLU A 231 -6.26 10.94 -8.12
C GLU A 231 -5.24 10.79 -6.99
N THR A 232 -3.95 11.04 -7.24
CA THR A 232 -2.91 10.84 -6.23
C THR A 232 -3.17 11.70 -4.99
N GLU A 233 -3.57 12.95 -5.17
CA GLU A 233 -3.90 13.85 -4.04
C GLU A 233 -5.10 13.34 -3.22
N ILE A 234 -6.10 12.78 -3.90
CA ILE A 234 -7.29 12.20 -3.27
C ILE A 234 -6.92 10.94 -2.48
N SER A 235 -6.05 10.09 -3.04
CA SER A 235 -5.52 8.92 -2.34
C SER A 235 -4.80 9.31 -1.05
N PHE A 236 -3.96 10.35 -1.09
CA PHE A 236 -3.26 10.85 0.10
C PHE A 236 -4.22 11.43 1.12
N LYS A 237 -5.26 12.16 0.67
CA LYS A 237 -6.27 12.71 1.57
C LYS A 237 -6.96 11.61 2.37
N PHE A 238 -7.42 10.55 1.71
CA PHE A 238 -8.03 9.42 2.42
C PHE A 238 -7.05 8.76 3.41
N TYR A 239 -5.78 8.60 3.03
CA TYR A 239 -4.76 8.04 3.91
C TYR A 239 -4.43 8.89 5.13
N ARG A 240 -4.58 10.21 5.05
CA ARG A 240 -4.38 11.09 6.21
C ARG A 240 -5.59 11.10 7.15
N GLU A 241 -6.77 10.74 6.64
CA GLU A 241 -7.99 10.61 7.45
C GLU A 241 -8.07 9.25 8.17
N ILE A 242 -7.35 8.24 7.69
CA ILE A 242 -7.24 6.88 8.27
C ILE A 242 -6.03 6.80 9.21
#